data_AF-A0A520A602-F1
#
_entry.id   AF-A0A520A602-F1
#
_cell.length_a   1.000
_cell.length_b   1.000
_cell.length_c   1.000
_cell.angle_alpha   90.00
_cell.angle_beta   90.00
_cell.angle_gamma   90.00
#
_symmetry.space_group_name_H-M   'P 1'
#
loop_
_entity.id
_entity.type
_entity.pdbx_description
1 polymer ?
#
loop_
_entity_poly.entity_id
_entity_poly.type
_entity_poly.pdbx_seq_one_letter_code
_entity_poly.pdbx_strand_id
1 'polypeptide(L)'
;MLPASVALSLPYFDQAQVDKRFLTELDRLLQADVFATYKQWTETVGVSASYVNGIAAGRYHASLKLLYATVRAFPSFDFNYVVFGSAVYARPEPSEVPKRARGPRVKV
;
A
#
# COMPACT_ATOMS: atom_id res chain seq x y z
N MET A 1 -9.54 -26.11 28.88
CA MET A 1 -9.63 -26.31 27.41
C MET A 1 -9.65 -24.93 26.78
N LEU A 2 -8.56 -24.54 26.10
CA LEU A 2 -8.58 -23.35 25.25
C LEU A 2 -9.39 -23.71 23.99
N PRO A 3 -10.28 -22.83 23.50
CA PRO A 3 -11.01 -23.10 22.26
C PRO A 3 -10.01 -23.29 21.13
N ALA A 4 -10.27 -24.29 20.29
CA ALA A 4 -9.49 -24.57 19.09
C ALA A 4 -9.23 -23.26 18.36
N SER A 5 -7.94 -22.92 18.22
CA SER A 5 -7.50 -21.79 17.42
C SER A 5 -8.23 -21.86 16.09
N VAL A 6 -9.09 -20.89 15.79
CA VAL A 6 -9.47 -20.63 14.42
C VAL A 6 -8.15 -20.39 13.72
N ALA A 7 -7.66 -21.39 13.00
CA ALA A 7 -6.52 -21.21 12.14
C ALA A 7 -6.95 -20.07 11.21
N LEU A 8 -6.43 -18.88 11.42
CA LEU A 8 -6.54 -17.79 10.47
C LEU A 8 -5.88 -18.34 9.21
N SER A 9 -6.68 -18.95 8.34
CA SER A 9 -6.21 -19.48 7.08
C SER A 9 -5.73 -18.27 6.30
N LEU A 10 -4.40 -18.11 6.23
CA LEU A 10 -3.82 -17.02 5.48
C LEU A 10 -4.36 -17.09 4.04
N PRO A 11 -4.76 -15.95 3.46
CA PRO A 11 -5.28 -15.95 2.11
C PRO A 11 -4.23 -16.50 1.14
N TYR A 12 -4.69 -17.13 0.06
CA TYR A 12 -3.81 -17.43 -1.06
C TYR A 12 -3.16 -16.14 -1.56
N PHE A 13 -1.91 -16.27 -2.02
CA PHE A 13 -1.20 -15.14 -2.56
C PHE A 13 -1.91 -14.59 -3.80
N ASP A 14 -2.31 -13.33 -3.73
CA ASP A 14 -2.88 -12.57 -4.84
C ASP A 14 -2.08 -11.27 -5.01
N GLN A 15 -1.25 -11.24 -6.06
CA GLN A 15 -0.40 -10.09 -6.37
C GLN A 15 -1.23 -8.83 -6.66
N ALA A 16 -2.38 -8.97 -7.35
CA ALA A 16 -3.23 -7.82 -7.65
C ALA A 16 -3.80 -7.22 -6.36
N GLN A 17 -4.16 -8.05 -5.39
CA GLN A 17 -4.63 -7.57 -4.09
C GLN A 17 -3.50 -6.94 -3.26
N VAL A 18 -2.28 -7.47 -3.33
CA VAL A 18 -1.10 -6.80 -2.72
C VAL A 18 -0.89 -5.42 -3.33
N ASP A 19 -0.97 -5.30 -4.66
CA ASP A 19 -0.80 -4.02 -5.35
C ASP A 19 -1.88 -3.00 -4.97
N LYS A 20 -3.15 -3.42 -4.86
CA LYS A 20 -4.24 -2.55 -4.40
C LYS A 20 -4.02 -2.08 -2.96
N ARG A 21 -3.65 -2.99 -2.05
CA ARG A 21 -3.35 -2.65 -0.65
C ARG A 21 -2.16 -1.71 -0.55
N PHE A 22 -1.11 -1.94 -1.34
CA PHE A 22 0.04 -1.05 -1.45
C PHE A 22 -0.37 0.37 -1.87
N LEU A 23 -1.15 0.51 -2.95
CA LEU A 23 -1.61 1.81 -3.43
C LEU A 23 -2.55 2.50 -2.42
N THR A 24 -3.40 1.72 -1.74
CA THR A 24 -4.28 2.21 -0.67
C THR A 24 -3.46 2.72 0.51
N GLU A 25 -2.39 2.03 0.88
CA GLU A 25 -1.52 2.43 1.98
C GLU A 25 -0.71 3.69 1.63
N LEU A 26 -0.22 3.81 0.39
CA LEU A 26 0.39 5.05 -0.08
C LEU A 26 -0.60 6.23 -0.06
N ASP A 27 -1.85 6.01 -0.47
CA ASP A 27 -2.86 7.05 -0.45
C ASP A 27 -3.21 7.48 0.98
N ARG A 28 -3.29 6.53 1.93
CA ARG A 28 -3.46 6.82 3.36
C ARG A 28 -2.32 7.68 3.89
N LEU A 29 -1.07 7.34 3.58
CA LEU A 29 0.10 8.14 4.00
C LEU A 29 0.11 9.54 3.40
N LEU A 30 -0.29 9.66 2.12
CA LEU A 30 -0.48 10.95 1.47
C LEU A 30 -1.57 11.76 2.17
N GLN A 31 -2.71 11.15 2.54
CA GLN A 31 -3.80 11.78 3.30
C GLN A 31 -3.41 12.19 4.72
N ALA A 32 -2.48 11.46 5.33
CA ALA A 32 -1.91 11.80 6.63
C ALA A 32 -0.71 12.77 6.55
N ASP A 33 -0.45 13.37 5.38
CA ASP A 33 0.65 14.31 5.12
C ASP A 33 2.06 13.77 5.49
N VAL A 34 2.24 12.44 5.45
CA VAL A 34 3.56 11.80 5.68
C VAL A 34 4.53 12.15 4.55
N PHE A 35 4.02 12.36 3.34
CA PHE A 35 4.72 12.98 2.21
C PHE A 35 3.71 13.82 1.42
N ALA A 36 4.19 14.84 0.70
CA ALA A 36 3.33 15.79 -0.01
C ALA A 36 2.84 15.28 -1.37
N THR A 37 3.64 14.44 -2.05
CA THR A 37 3.30 13.90 -3.38
C THR A 37 3.86 12.50 -3.59
N TYR A 38 3.27 11.73 -4.49
CA TYR A 38 3.86 10.47 -4.94
C TYR A 38 5.23 10.65 -5.61
N LYS A 39 5.50 11.83 -6.21
CA LYS A 39 6.83 12.14 -6.74
C LYS A 39 7.88 12.19 -5.62
N GLN A 40 7.58 12.90 -4.53
CA GLN A 40 8.45 12.92 -3.35
C GLN A 40 8.66 11.51 -2.79
N TRP A 41 7.60 10.70 -2.71
CA TRP A 41 7.71 9.30 -2.32
C TRP A 41 8.65 8.52 -3.26
N THR A 42 8.49 8.62 -4.58
CA THR A 42 9.35 7.91 -5.56
C THR A 42 10.81 8.32 -5.46
N GLU A 43 11.09 9.60 -5.25
CA GLU A 43 12.44 10.13 -5.06
C GLU A 43 13.08 9.61 -3.77
N THR A 44 12.31 9.58 -2.68
CA THR A 44 12.79 9.08 -1.38
C THR A 44 13.09 7.58 -1.39
N VAL A 45 12.23 6.79 -2.03
CA VAL A 45 12.38 5.33 -2.13
C VAL A 45 13.38 4.93 -3.23
N GLY A 46 13.71 5.84 -4.15
CA GLY A 46 14.67 5.60 -5.23
C GLY A 46 14.09 4.79 -6.39
N VAL A 47 12.84 5.06 -6.78
CA VAL A 47 12.18 4.43 -7.94
C VAL A 47 11.75 5.46 -8.98
N SER A 48 11.42 5.00 -10.19
CA SER A 48 10.92 5.88 -11.26
C SER A 48 9.66 6.65 -10.84
N ALA A 49 9.54 7.91 -11.23
CA ALA A 49 8.34 8.72 -11.01
C ALA A 49 7.06 8.10 -11.60
N SER A 50 7.20 7.24 -12.62
CA SER A 50 6.08 6.52 -13.23
C SER A 50 5.65 5.27 -12.46
N TYR A 51 6.38 4.85 -11.42
CA TYR A 51 6.21 3.53 -10.81
C TYR A 51 4.82 3.33 -10.21
N VAL A 52 4.32 4.32 -9.45
CA VAL A 52 2.96 4.27 -8.87
C VAL A 52 1.89 4.19 -9.96
N ASN A 53 2.06 4.91 -11.08
CA ASN A 53 1.16 4.81 -12.25
C ASN A 53 1.26 3.44 -12.94
N GLY A 54 2.46 2.85 -12.97
CA GLY A 54 2.69 1.52 -13.53
C GLY A 54 1.98 0.44 -12.72
N ILE A 55 2.04 0.48 -11.38
CA ILE A 55 1.30 -0.45 -10.52
C ILE A 55 -0.22 -0.29 -10.71
N ALA A 56 -0.72 0.95 -10.69
CA ALA A 56 -2.15 1.22 -10.89
C ALA A 56 -2.67 0.73 -12.26
N ALA A 57 -1.80 0.67 -13.28
CA ALA A 57 -2.10 0.16 -14.61
C ALA A 57 -1.79 -1.34 -14.79
N GLY A 58 -1.36 -2.04 -13.74
CA GLY A 58 -0.98 -3.47 -13.81
C GLY A 58 0.31 -3.76 -14.59
N ARG A 59 1.14 -2.74 -14.86
CA ARG A 59 2.42 -2.89 -15.58
C ARG A 59 3.60 -3.19 -14.66
N TYR A 60 3.47 -2.84 -13.38
CA TYR A 60 4.45 -3.12 -12.33
C TYR A 60 3.74 -3.72 -11.12
N HIS A 61 4.52 -4.34 -10.24
CA HIS A 61 4.02 -4.95 -9.00
C HIS A 61 4.82 -4.42 -7.81
N ALA A 62 4.17 -4.36 -6.66
CA ALA A 62 4.82 -4.05 -5.39
C ALA A 62 5.71 -5.23 -4.97
N SER A 63 7.00 -5.14 -5.31
CA SER A 63 7.99 -6.14 -4.90
C SER A 63 8.33 -6.06 -3.41
N LEU A 64 8.77 -7.16 -2.82
CA LEU A 64 9.22 -7.18 -1.42
C LEU A 64 10.32 -6.13 -1.16
N LYS A 65 11.29 -6.00 -2.09
CA LYS A 65 12.35 -4.98 -2.01
C LYS A 65 11.77 -3.56 -1.91
N LEU A 66 10.74 -3.26 -2.71
CA LEU A 66 10.06 -1.96 -2.67
C LEU A 66 9.36 -1.73 -1.33
N LEU A 67 8.66 -2.75 -0.82
CA LEU A 67 7.96 -2.67 0.47
C LEU A 67 8.95 -2.38 1.61
N TYR A 68 10.09 -3.08 1.65
CA TYR A 68 11.15 -2.82 2.63
C TYR A 68 11.73 -1.41 2.52
N ALA A 69 12.03 -0.96 1.29
CA ALA A 69 12.55 0.39 1.06
C ALA A 69 11.53 1.46 1.52
N THR A 70 10.24 1.21 1.28
CA THR A 70 9.16 2.11 1.69
C THR A 70 9.03 2.19 3.21
N VAL A 71 9.03 1.05 3.93
CA VAL A 71 8.97 1.02 5.40
C VAL A 71 10.17 1.73 6.02
N ARG A 72 11.38 1.52 5.47
CA ARG A 72 12.58 2.19 5.96
C ARG A 72 12.51 3.71 5.82
N ALA A 73 11.95 4.20 4.72
CA ALA A 73 11.80 5.63 4.47
C ALA A 73 10.61 6.24 5.24
N PHE A 74 9.53 5.46 5.41
CA PHE A 74 8.28 5.89 6.00
C PHE A 74 7.82 4.86 7.04
N PRO A 75 8.29 4.94 8.30
CA PRO A 75 7.97 3.96 9.33
C PRO A 75 6.48 3.83 9.66
N SER A 76 5.68 4.85 9.32
CA SER A 76 4.23 4.83 9.43
C SER A 76 3.54 3.94 8.39
N PHE A 77 4.27 3.39 7.40
CA PHE A 77 3.76 2.48 6.39
C PHE A 77 3.44 1.11 7.00
N ASP A 78 2.19 0.68 6.84
CA ASP A 78 1.70 -0.60 7.35
C ASP A 78 2.05 -1.76 6.40
N PHE A 79 3.28 -2.27 6.54
CA PHE A 79 3.80 -3.39 5.76
C PHE A 79 2.91 -4.63 5.87
N ASN A 80 2.49 -4.95 7.08
CA ASN A 80 1.80 -6.20 7.32
C ASN A 80 0.37 -6.16 6.76
N TYR A 81 -0.31 -5.01 6.79
CA TYR A 81 -1.56 -4.84 6.04
C TYR A 81 -1.35 -5.07 4.54
N VAL A 82 -0.29 -4.52 3.94
CA VAL A 82 -0.05 -4.69 2.50
C VAL A 82 0.18 -6.15 2.11
N VAL A 83 0.89 -6.92 2.95
CA VAL A 83 1.18 -8.34 2.69
C VAL A 83 -0.01 -9.25 3.04
N PHE A 84 -0.57 -9.09 4.24
CA PHE A 84 -1.54 -10.04 4.81
C PHE A 84 -2.98 -9.55 4.80
N GLY A 85 -3.19 -8.25 4.64
CA GLY A 85 -4.53 -7.69 4.44
C GLY A 85 -5.40 -7.86 5.68
N SER A 86 -6.69 -8.08 5.44
CA SER A 86 -7.69 -8.17 6.51
C SER A 86 -7.53 -9.40 7.41
N ALA A 87 -6.73 -10.38 6.97
CA ALA A 87 -6.50 -11.63 7.71
C ALA A 87 -5.67 -11.43 8.98
N VAL A 88 -4.86 -10.36 9.05
CA VAL A 88 -4.05 -10.02 10.23
C VAL A 88 -4.43 -8.66 10.80
N TYR A 89 -4.98 -7.76 9.98
CA TYR A 89 -5.35 -6.40 10.37
C TYR A 89 -6.84 -6.19 10.16
N ALA A 90 -7.59 -5.64 11.11
CA ALA A 90 -9.03 -5.36 10.96
C ALA A 90 -9.33 -4.19 9.97
N ARG A 91 -8.55 -4.06 8.90
CA ARG A 91 -8.70 -3.06 7.84
C ARG A 91 -9.45 -3.70 6.66
N PRO A 92 -10.39 -2.98 6.03
CA PRO A 92 -11.14 -3.49 4.90
C PRO A 92 -10.24 -3.69 3.67
N GLU A 93 -10.50 -4.76 2.92
CA GLU A 93 -9.81 -5.02 1.65
C GLU A 93 -10.26 -4.02 0.58
N PRO A 94 -9.32 -3.39 -0.16
CA PRO A 94 -9.69 -2.50 -1.25
C PRO A 94 -10.23 -3.31 -2.44
N SER A 95 -11.44 -2.96 -2.89
CA SER A 95 -12.03 -3.50 -4.12
C SER A 95 -11.44 -2.83 -5.38
N GLU A 96 -11.14 -1.54 -5.28
CA GLU A 96 -10.64 -0.69 -6.37
C GLU A 96 -9.30 -0.02 -6.00
N VAL A 97 -8.58 0.45 -7.03
CA VAL A 97 -7.40 1.31 -6.84
C VAL A 97 -7.88 2.72 -6.44
N PRO A 98 -7.21 3.41 -5.49
CA PRO A 98 -7.57 4.78 -5.11
C PRO A 98 -7.67 5.72 -6.31
N LYS A 99 -8.82 6.40 -6.44
CA LYS A 99 -9.04 7.41 -7.47
C LYS A 99 -8.19 8.63 -7.15
N ARG A 100 -7.18 8.88 -8.00
CA ARG A 100 -6.32 10.05 -7.83
C ARG A 100 -7.08 11.31 -8.17
N ALA A 101 -7.20 12.24 -7.23
CA ALA A 101 -7.57 13.61 -7.56
C ALA A 101 -6.49 14.17 -8.51
N ARG A 102 -6.89 14.48 -9.75
CA ARG A 102 -6.03 15.26 -10.66
C ARG A 102 -6.05 16.70 -10.17
N GLY A 103 -5.04 17.12 -9.42
CA GLY A 103 -4.85 18.53 -9.06
C GLY A 103 -4.18 18.73 -7.70
N PRO A 104 -3.72 19.96 -7.42
CA PRO A 104 -3.31 20.32 -6.08
C PRO A 104 -4.50 20.13 -5.13
N ARG A 105 -4.24 19.62 -3.92
CA ARG A 105 -5.25 19.63 -2.86
C ARG A 105 -5.78 21.06 -2.70
N VAL A 106 -7.10 21.22 -2.80
CA VAL A 106 -7.75 22.40 -2.24
C VAL A 106 -7.49 22.30 -0.73
N LYS A 107 -6.67 23.21 -0.19
CA LYS A 107 -6.57 23.37 1.26
C LYS A 107 -7.95 23.79 1.74
N VAL A 108 -8.62 22.92 2.50
CA VAL A 108 -9.79 23.28 3.31
C VAL A 108 -9.28 23.78 4.64
#